data_AF-T0QTR6-F1
#
_entry.id   AF-T0QTR6-F1
#
_cell.length_a   1.000
_cell.length_b   1.000
_cell.length_c   1.000
_cell.angle_alpha   90.00
_cell.angle_beta   90.00
_cell.angle_gamma   90.00
#
_symmetry.space_group_name_H-M   'P 1'
#
loop_
_entity.id
_entity.type
_entity.pdbx_description
1 polymer ?
#
loop_
_entity_poly.entity_id
_entity_poly.type
_entity_poly.pdbx_seq_one_letter_code
_entity_poly.pdbx_strand_id
1 'polypeptide(L)'
;MAVLPPTYLGAVIVLFVLFRLRHIVSLTTLLMHRVSYFLPPSTAVLESLNTPPPPKKAKAPKPEKTATERLEAMKLLMTPIETGSLTHCLYFDLLDTMVLLGASAMVVFWLQQGADAASPDASYYVLVVALLLSVLFPVHVKFGHGVFGSYEARLGLVVGGLALIVACFCLYTPAGVFDFDVDGASSSLTFRVERVLASITGNTTVPAPPTRSVSLYLGGSLGLVAGVITSTQFLPALRFARMYLDFISSRAINTSWKIILHVNQLLPLLVAATFVRPFYAPLLTGAVVCDAVDTTLFALAPRDCGAAFMTESTFRDIRLGLIVLTALLRLACFRSHLQYFLLEPKGIITGMLLQRGRIDTSAVVDKLVIPFSYIPVVALQYLAPCLTYVAAAMLLQRKTPRCFHWMAWLEHVGVDRSLVVCEATTAPAPAAPAFFLAAGTDLDTNVLQTIVTGLQGYPIALPYVFETILGFAIFWTAFSWFGLSVAGLVYWRRVGTHHVSVEQEEVVTKHIKRKLQRKHKLL
;
A
#
# COMPACT_ATOMS: atom_id res chain seq x y z
N MET A 1 -12.57 29.26 -26.97
CA MET A 1 -12.60 27.82 -26.65
C MET A 1 -12.86 27.66 -25.17
N ALA A 2 -13.66 26.67 -24.73
CA ALA A 2 -13.85 26.42 -23.31
C ALA A 2 -12.48 26.14 -22.67
N VAL A 3 -12.09 26.96 -21.70
CA VAL A 3 -10.78 26.89 -21.04
C VAL A 3 -10.56 25.53 -20.35
N LEU A 4 -11.66 24.84 -20.02
CA LEU A 4 -11.65 23.43 -19.62
C LEU A 4 -12.55 22.60 -20.55
N PRO A 5 -12.03 21.48 -21.09
CA PRO A 5 -12.84 20.47 -21.74
C PRO A 5 -13.97 19.95 -20.83
N PRO A 6 -15.13 19.59 -21.41
CA PRO A 6 -16.31 19.17 -20.64
C PRO A 6 -16.07 17.91 -19.78
N THR A 7 -15.14 17.04 -20.16
CA THR A 7 -14.75 15.86 -19.37
C THR A 7 -14.09 16.24 -18.05
N TYR A 8 -13.24 17.27 -18.03
CA TYR A 8 -12.65 17.78 -16.79
C TYR A 8 -13.69 18.45 -15.90
N LEU A 9 -14.61 19.23 -16.48
CA LEU A 9 -15.70 19.83 -15.72
C LEU A 9 -16.58 18.74 -15.08
N GLY A 10 -16.93 17.70 -15.84
CA GLY A 10 -17.65 16.53 -15.35
C GLY A 10 -16.91 15.84 -14.21
N ALA A 11 -15.60 15.59 -14.35
CA ALA A 11 -14.78 14.99 -13.29
C ALA A 11 -14.74 15.86 -12.03
N VAL A 12 -14.62 17.19 -12.15
CA VAL A 12 -14.64 18.12 -11.01
C VAL A 12 -16.01 18.12 -10.33
N ILE A 13 -17.11 18.08 -11.08
CA ILE A 13 -18.46 17.97 -10.52
C ILE A 13 -18.63 16.64 -9.77
N VAL A 14 -18.19 15.52 -10.36
CA VAL A 14 -18.23 14.21 -9.71
C VAL A 14 -17.42 14.23 -8.42
N LEU A 15 -16.19 14.78 -8.44
CA LEU A 15 -15.37 14.95 -7.25
C LEU A 15 -16.10 15.80 -6.20
N PHE A 16 -16.67 16.94 -6.60
CA PHE A 16 -17.42 17.80 -5.68
C PHE A 16 -18.61 17.07 -5.05
N VAL A 17 -19.39 16.32 -5.84
CA VAL A 17 -20.52 15.53 -5.35
C VAL A 17 -20.05 14.45 -4.38
N LEU A 18 -18.98 13.72 -4.69
CA LEU A 18 -18.41 12.70 -3.81
C LEU A 18 -17.88 13.31 -2.49
N PHE A 19 -17.22 14.47 -2.57
CA PHE A 19 -16.77 15.22 -1.39
C PHE A 19 -17.93 15.79 -0.57
N ARG A 20 -19.07 16.14 -1.18
CA ARG A 20 -20.28 16.54 -0.45
C ARG A 20 -20.97 15.33 0.20
N LEU A 21 -21.05 14.20 -0.50
CA LEU A 21 -21.58 12.93 0.01
C LEU A 21 -20.83 12.45 1.25
N ARG A 22 -19.55 12.82 1.40
CA ARG A 22 -18.74 12.58 2.61
C ARG A 22 -19.45 12.97 3.91
N HIS A 23 -20.19 14.08 3.91
CA HIS A 23 -20.90 14.56 5.12
C HIS A 23 -22.12 13.69 5.47
N ILE A 24 -22.66 12.96 4.49
CA ILE A 24 -23.84 12.11 4.67
C ILE A 24 -23.42 10.66 4.96
N VAL A 25 -22.45 10.15 4.19
CA VAL A 25 -21.93 8.78 4.30
C VAL A 25 -20.40 8.84 4.28
N SER A 26 -19.76 8.60 5.43
CA SER A 26 -18.30 8.45 5.47
C SER A 26 -17.92 7.04 5.00
N LEU A 27 -17.30 6.95 3.82
CA LEU A 27 -16.82 5.68 3.28
C LEU A 27 -15.85 4.96 4.24
N THR A 28 -15.06 5.73 4.99
CA THR A 28 -14.16 5.23 6.03
C THR A 28 -14.91 4.52 7.15
N THR A 29 -16.02 5.11 7.62
CA THR A 29 -16.87 4.46 8.63
C THR A 29 -17.54 3.19 8.08
N LEU A 30 -17.92 3.17 6.80
CA LEU A 30 -18.47 1.98 6.14
C LEU A 30 -17.43 0.85 6.02
N LEU A 31 -16.17 1.20 5.70
CA LEU A 31 -15.06 0.24 5.68
C LEU A 31 -14.82 -0.38 7.07
N MET A 32 -14.99 0.41 8.14
CA MET A 32 -14.80 0.00 9.53
C MET A 32 -16.09 -0.50 10.22
N HIS A 33 -17.20 -0.61 9.49
CA HIS A 33 -18.48 -1.06 10.03
C HIS A 33 -18.35 -2.44 10.73
N ARG A 34 -18.90 -2.55 11.95
CA ARG A 34 -18.84 -3.71 12.87
C ARG A 34 -17.48 -4.00 13.53
N VAL A 35 -16.46 -3.18 13.31
CA VAL A 35 -15.24 -3.27 14.11
C VAL A 35 -15.57 -2.75 15.52
N SER A 36 -15.20 -3.52 16.55
CA SER A 36 -15.52 -3.23 17.96
C SER A 36 -14.26 -2.99 18.78
N TYR A 37 -14.30 -2.03 19.69
CA TYR A 37 -13.20 -1.65 20.57
C TYR A 37 -13.60 -1.73 22.04
N PHE A 38 -12.62 -1.76 22.93
CA PHE A 38 -12.85 -1.78 24.38
C PHE A 38 -13.08 -0.37 24.93
N LEU A 39 -14.13 -0.21 25.75
CA LEU A 39 -14.38 1.03 26.47
C LEU A 39 -13.44 1.16 27.69
N PRO A 40 -12.99 2.38 28.02
CA PRO A 40 -12.29 2.61 29.27
C PRO A 40 -13.25 2.32 30.45
N PRO A 41 -12.79 1.58 31.48
CA PRO A 41 -13.59 1.30 32.66
C PRO A 41 -13.87 2.57 33.46
N SER A 42 -14.98 2.58 34.20
CA SER A 42 -15.33 3.70 35.09
C SER A 42 -14.31 3.86 36.22
N THR A 43 -14.21 5.08 36.76
CA THR A 43 -13.32 5.40 37.88
C THR A 43 -13.61 4.53 39.10
N ALA A 44 -14.88 4.24 39.38
CA ALA A 44 -15.29 3.33 40.46
C ALA A 44 -14.76 1.90 40.26
N VAL A 45 -14.78 1.38 39.04
CA VAL A 45 -14.21 0.05 38.72
C VAL A 45 -12.70 0.08 38.91
N LEU A 46 -12.00 1.12 38.44
CA LEU A 46 -10.56 1.27 38.60
C LEU A 46 -10.12 1.36 40.07
N GLU A 47 -10.83 2.16 40.87
CA GLU A 47 -10.58 2.28 42.31
C GLU A 47 -10.82 0.95 43.03
N SER A 48 -11.79 0.17 42.58
CA SER A 48 -12.06 -1.15 43.14
C SER A 48 -10.93 -2.16 42.90
N LEU A 49 -10.05 -1.97 41.92
CA LEU A 49 -8.97 -2.92 41.62
C LEU A 49 -7.88 -2.94 42.70
N ASN A 50 -7.73 -1.85 43.43
CA ASN A 50 -6.71 -1.69 44.47
C ASN A 50 -7.35 -1.72 45.86
N THR A 51 -6.72 -2.42 46.80
CA THR A 51 -7.10 -2.30 48.21
C THR A 51 -6.64 -0.93 48.74
N PRO A 52 -7.52 -0.13 49.38
CA PRO A 52 -7.11 1.15 49.95
C PRO A 52 -6.03 0.93 51.01
N PRO A 53 -5.05 1.84 51.13
CA PRO A 53 -3.99 1.72 52.12
C PRO A 53 -4.59 1.63 53.53
N PRO A 54 -4.07 0.76 54.41
CA PRO A 54 -4.60 0.64 55.75
C PRO A 54 -4.47 1.98 56.48
N PRO A 55 -5.47 2.42 57.27
CA PRO A 55 -5.31 3.58 58.12
C PRO A 55 -4.15 3.33 59.10
N LYS A 56 -3.41 4.38 59.47
CA LYS A 56 -2.15 4.35 60.26
C LYS A 56 -2.21 3.58 61.61
N LYS A 57 -3.37 3.02 62.01
CA LYS A 57 -3.61 2.28 63.26
C LYS A 57 -4.22 0.86 63.07
N ALA A 58 -4.32 0.32 61.86
CA ALA A 58 -4.90 -1.01 61.65
C ALA A 58 -3.91 -2.14 61.97
N LYS A 59 -4.26 -3.02 62.93
CA LYS A 59 -3.46 -4.18 63.37
C LYS A 59 -3.41 -5.36 62.38
N ALA A 60 -4.21 -5.33 61.31
CA ALA A 60 -4.19 -6.36 60.27
C ALA A 60 -4.41 -5.70 58.89
N PRO A 61 -3.50 -5.91 57.92
CA PRO A 61 -3.73 -5.43 56.55
C PRO A 61 -4.91 -6.20 55.94
N LYS A 62 -5.82 -5.48 55.23
CA LYS A 62 -6.86 -6.13 54.44
C LYS A 62 -6.19 -7.10 53.43
N PRO A 63 -6.73 -8.30 53.23
CA PRO A 63 -6.16 -9.25 52.28
C PRO A 63 -6.12 -8.61 50.88
N GLU A 64 -4.99 -8.74 50.19
CA GLU A 64 -4.88 -8.32 48.79
C GLU A 64 -5.93 -9.05 47.95
N LYS A 65 -6.63 -8.31 47.09
CA LYS A 65 -7.60 -8.91 46.16
C LYS A 65 -6.94 -9.98 45.31
N THR A 66 -7.60 -11.13 45.19
CA THR A 66 -7.10 -12.21 44.34
C THR A 66 -7.23 -11.84 42.87
N ALA A 67 -6.40 -12.46 42.01
CA ALA A 67 -6.39 -12.17 40.58
C ALA A 67 -7.75 -12.47 39.90
N THR A 68 -8.48 -13.47 40.41
CA THR A 68 -9.84 -13.81 39.97
C THR A 68 -10.83 -12.69 40.29
N GLU A 69 -10.79 -12.14 41.50
CA GLU A 69 -11.65 -11.00 41.91
C GLU A 69 -11.36 -9.74 41.07
N ARG A 70 -10.09 -9.52 40.70
CA ARG A 70 -9.68 -8.39 39.84
C ARG A 70 -10.19 -8.56 38.40
N LEU A 71 -10.15 -9.78 37.87
CA LEU A 71 -10.68 -10.09 36.54
C LEU A 71 -12.20 -9.99 36.49
N GLU A 72 -12.89 -10.44 37.54
CA GLU A 72 -14.35 -10.32 37.64
C GLU A 72 -14.81 -8.87 37.81
N ALA A 73 -14.05 -8.05 38.56
CA ALA A 73 -14.28 -6.62 38.67
C ALA A 73 -14.02 -5.90 37.34
N MET A 74 -13.01 -6.33 36.58
CA MET A 74 -12.64 -5.73 35.29
C MET A 74 -13.35 -6.41 34.11
N LYS A 75 -14.67 -6.23 34.02
CA LYS A 75 -15.43 -6.63 32.82
C LYS A 75 -15.18 -5.61 31.70
N LEU A 76 -14.31 -5.97 30.76
CA LEU A 76 -14.05 -5.17 29.57
C LEU A 76 -15.30 -5.17 28.66
N LEU A 77 -15.97 -4.03 28.56
CA LEU A 77 -17.09 -3.83 27.66
C LEU A 77 -16.57 -3.49 26.26
N MET A 78 -17.22 -4.04 25.25
CA MET A 78 -16.91 -3.74 23.85
C MET A 78 -18.08 -3.00 23.22
N THR A 79 -17.77 -1.99 22.42
CA THR A 79 -18.74 -1.26 21.60
C THR A 79 -18.31 -1.22 20.16
N PRO A 80 -19.24 -1.34 19.20
CA PRO A 80 -18.94 -1.13 17.78
C PRO A 80 -18.55 0.33 17.54
N ILE A 81 -17.72 0.57 16.53
CA ILE A 81 -17.40 1.92 16.06
C ILE A 81 -18.64 2.51 15.38
N GLU A 82 -19.13 3.63 15.91
CA GLU A 82 -20.24 4.39 15.34
C GLU A 82 -19.76 5.54 14.47
N THR A 83 -20.67 6.11 13.68
CA THR A 83 -20.40 7.30 12.88
C THR A 83 -20.09 8.48 13.80
N GLY A 84 -18.88 9.05 13.67
CA GLY A 84 -18.42 10.16 14.50
C GLY A 84 -17.49 9.76 15.64
N SER A 85 -17.39 8.49 16.04
CA SER A 85 -16.47 8.09 17.12
C SER A 85 -14.99 8.29 16.76
N LEU A 86 -14.66 8.30 15.47
CA LEU A 86 -13.29 8.40 14.95
C LEU A 86 -12.84 9.84 14.69
N THR A 87 -13.72 10.84 14.75
CA THR A 87 -13.36 12.24 14.44
C THR A 87 -12.36 12.83 15.43
N HIS A 88 -12.34 12.29 16.66
CA HIS A 88 -11.39 12.68 17.70
C HIS A 88 -10.07 11.88 17.64
N CYS A 89 -9.97 10.89 16.76
CA CYS A 89 -8.76 10.07 16.62
C CYS A 89 -7.68 10.79 15.80
N LEU A 90 -6.43 10.49 16.11
CA LEU A 90 -5.28 11.09 15.46
C LEU A 90 -5.21 10.67 13.99
N TYR A 91 -4.96 11.63 13.07
CA TYR A 91 -4.85 11.41 11.62
C TYR A 91 -6.10 10.84 10.94
N PHE A 92 -7.29 10.95 11.56
CA PHE A 92 -8.54 10.52 10.92
C PHE A 92 -8.80 11.25 9.60
N ASP A 93 -8.56 12.56 9.54
CA ASP A 93 -8.75 13.35 8.31
C ASP A 93 -7.88 12.87 7.15
N LEU A 94 -6.65 12.40 7.42
CA LEU A 94 -5.77 11.85 6.40
C LEU A 94 -6.29 10.51 5.88
N LEU A 95 -6.73 9.63 6.78
CA LEU A 95 -7.33 8.35 6.39
C LEU A 95 -8.57 8.59 5.53
N ASP A 96 -9.46 9.47 5.99
CA ASP A 96 -10.72 9.75 5.31
C ASP A 96 -10.50 10.39 3.94
N THR A 97 -9.53 11.30 3.84
CA THR A 97 -9.12 11.90 2.55
C THR A 97 -8.52 10.86 1.60
N MET A 98 -7.68 9.95 2.09
CA MET A 98 -7.09 8.89 1.25
C MET A 98 -8.14 7.93 0.70
N VAL A 99 -9.05 7.48 1.57
CA VAL A 99 -10.14 6.57 1.21
C VAL A 99 -11.09 7.23 0.21
N LEU A 100 -11.49 8.48 0.48
CA LEU A 100 -12.39 9.23 -0.39
C LEU A 100 -11.74 9.52 -1.75
N LEU A 101 -10.50 10.02 -1.76
CA LEU A 101 -9.84 10.34 -3.03
C LEU A 101 -9.57 9.07 -3.82
N GLY A 102 -9.12 7.98 -3.18
CA GLY A 102 -8.94 6.70 -3.84
C GLY A 102 -10.21 6.16 -4.48
N ALA A 103 -11.33 6.16 -3.75
CA ALA A 103 -12.63 5.76 -4.29
C ALA A 103 -13.08 6.68 -5.43
N SER A 104 -12.88 7.99 -5.29
CA SER A 104 -13.23 8.95 -6.33
C SER A 104 -12.39 8.78 -7.60
N ALA A 105 -11.10 8.45 -7.47
CA ALA A 105 -10.23 8.16 -8.59
C ALA A 105 -10.72 6.93 -9.37
N MET A 106 -11.16 5.89 -8.65
CA MET A 106 -11.77 4.71 -9.27
C MET A 106 -13.07 5.05 -9.99
N VAL A 107 -13.96 5.85 -9.38
CA VAL A 107 -15.22 6.26 -10.01
C VAL A 107 -14.97 7.08 -11.28
N VAL A 108 -14.09 8.08 -11.22
CA VAL A 108 -13.73 8.91 -12.38
C VAL A 108 -13.10 8.06 -13.47
N PHE A 109 -12.23 7.10 -13.13
CA PHE A 109 -11.68 6.15 -14.07
C PHE A 109 -12.78 5.36 -14.79
N TRP A 110 -13.74 4.80 -14.06
CA TRP A 110 -14.85 4.05 -14.65
C TRP A 110 -15.75 4.88 -15.55
N LEU A 111 -16.08 6.10 -15.13
CA LEU A 111 -16.86 7.03 -15.96
C LEU A 111 -16.12 7.40 -17.25
N GLN A 112 -14.80 7.56 -17.17
CA GLN A 112 -13.97 7.98 -18.28
C GLN A 112 -13.63 6.84 -19.27
N GLN A 113 -13.77 5.57 -18.86
CA GLN A 113 -13.83 4.49 -19.86
C GLN A 113 -15.01 4.74 -20.80
N GLY A 114 -16.14 5.22 -20.26
CA GLY A 114 -17.40 5.54 -20.95
C GLY A 114 -17.34 6.63 -22.01
N ALA A 115 -16.24 7.37 -22.07
CA ALA A 115 -16.12 8.57 -22.89
C ALA A 115 -15.30 8.31 -24.15
N ASP A 116 -15.57 9.06 -25.22
CA ASP A 116 -14.83 8.97 -26.48
C ASP A 116 -13.31 9.05 -26.28
N ALA A 117 -12.57 8.21 -27.00
CA ALA A 117 -11.11 8.14 -26.93
C ALA A 117 -10.40 9.46 -27.30
N ALA A 118 -11.06 10.34 -28.05
CA ALA A 118 -10.55 11.67 -28.41
C ALA A 118 -10.72 12.71 -27.28
N SER A 119 -11.49 12.38 -26.23
CA SER A 119 -11.74 13.28 -25.11
C SER A 119 -10.54 13.32 -24.15
N PRO A 120 -10.20 14.49 -23.60
CA PRO A 120 -9.06 14.60 -22.72
C PRO A 120 -9.34 13.93 -21.37
N ASP A 121 -8.31 13.24 -20.89
CA ASP A 121 -8.43 12.24 -19.86
C ASP A 121 -8.20 12.81 -18.45
N ALA A 122 -9.29 13.13 -17.75
CA ALA A 122 -9.25 13.60 -16.37
C ALA A 122 -8.84 12.50 -15.38
N SER A 123 -9.15 11.24 -15.68
CA SER A 123 -8.92 10.10 -14.78
C SER A 123 -7.45 9.91 -14.43
N TYR A 124 -6.56 10.13 -15.40
CA TYR A 124 -5.11 10.06 -15.22
C TYR A 124 -4.62 10.92 -14.05
N TYR A 125 -5.02 12.19 -13.99
CA TYR A 125 -4.55 13.11 -12.96
C TYR A 125 -5.06 12.72 -11.58
N VAL A 126 -6.34 12.34 -11.47
CA VAL A 126 -6.93 11.93 -10.19
C VAL A 126 -6.27 10.64 -9.69
N LEU A 127 -5.97 9.68 -10.58
CA LEU A 127 -5.25 8.46 -10.25
C LEU A 127 -3.80 8.72 -9.83
N VAL A 128 -3.09 9.64 -10.50
CA VAL A 128 -1.75 10.06 -10.08
C VAL A 128 -1.78 10.68 -8.69
N VAL A 129 -2.75 11.56 -8.40
CA VAL A 129 -2.88 12.13 -7.05
C VAL A 129 -3.19 11.02 -6.03
N ALA A 130 -4.08 10.09 -6.34
CA ALA A 130 -4.37 8.96 -5.45
C ALA A 130 -3.13 8.09 -5.17
N LEU A 131 -2.30 7.82 -6.20
CA LEU A 131 -1.03 7.12 -6.06
C LEU A 131 0.00 7.91 -5.23
N LEU A 132 0.05 9.23 -5.40
CA LEU A 132 0.94 10.08 -4.59
C LEU A 132 0.49 10.09 -3.13
N LEU A 133 -0.81 10.22 -2.86
CA LEU A 133 -1.34 10.21 -1.49
C LEU A 133 -1.08 8.86 -0.80
N SER A 134 -1.19 7.74 -1.52
CA SER A 134 -0.93 6.41 -0.95
C SER A 134 0.52 6.23 -0.48
N VAL A 135 1.46 7.01 -1.00
CA VAL A 135 2.87 7.03 -0.56
C VAL A 135 3.12 8.14 0.46
N LEU A 136 2.63 9.35 0.20
CA LEU A 136 2.94 10.53 1.01
C LEU A 136 2.27 10.53 2.38
N PHE A 137 1.04 10.01 2.51
CA PHE A 137 0.36 10.00 3.80
C PHE A 137 1.01 9.06 4.83
N PRO A 138 1.40 7.81 4.48
CA PRO A 138 2.21 6.99 5.38
C PRO A 138 3.53 7.65 5.80
N VAL A 139 4.16 8.42 4.89
CA VAL A 139 5.37 9.20 5.20
C VAL A 139 5.06 10.27 6.22
N HIS A 140 4.00 11.06 6.02
CA HIS A 140 3.59 12.09 6.96
C HIS A 140 3.26 11.51 8.34
N VAL A 141 2.53 10.40 8.40
CA VAL A 141 2.21 9.71 9.66
C VAL A 141 3.47 9.22 10.38
N LYS A 142 4.46 8.72 9.64
CA LYS A 142 5.70 8.18 10.22
C LYS A 142 6.71 9.25 10.64
N PHE A 143 6.86 10.30 9.84
CA PHE A 143 7.91 11.30 10.00
C PHE A 143 7.40 12.70 10.39
N GLY A 144 6.08 12.87 10.60
CA GLY A 144 5.46 14.17 10.90
C GLY A 144 5.97 14.83 12.18
N HIS A 145 6.41 14.04 13.17
CA HIS A 145 7.06 14.53 14.40
C HIS A 145 8.58 14.73 14.27
N GLY A 146 9.11 14.68 13.03
CA GLY A 146 10.53 14.80 12.73
C GLY A 146 11.20 13.46 12.38
N VAL A 147 12.18 13.52 11.48
CA VAL A 147 12.89 12.35 10.94
C VAL A 147 13.62 11.53 12.02
N PHE A 148 14.08 12.21 13.08
CA PHE A 148 14.75 11.60 14.23
C PHE A 148 13.94 11.70 15.53
N GLY A 149 12.69 12.19 15.46
CA GLY A 149 11.87 12.50 16.63
C GLY A 149 11.40 11.25 17.40
N SER A 150 11.24 10.11 16.72
CA SER A 150 10.84 8.85 17.33
C SER A 150 11.83 7.72 17.07
N TYR A 151 11.87 6.73 17.96
CA TYR A 151 12.63 5.50 17.74
C TYR A 151 12.13 4.73 16.49
N GLU A 152 10.82 4.72 16.28
CA GLU A 152 10.18 4.09 15.12
C GLU A 152 10.59 4.72 13.78
N ALA A 153 10.73 6.05 13.74
CA ALA A 153 11.20 6.79 12.57
C ALA A 153 12.66 6.47 12.27
N ARG A 154 13.53 6.48 13.30
CA ARG A 154 14.96 6.15 13.17
C ARG A 154 15.18 4.72 12.66
N LEU A 155 14.49 3.76 13.25
CA LEU A 155 14.56 2.36 12.82
C LEU A 155 14.04 2.20 11.39
N GLY A 156 12.93 2.89 11.06
CA GLY A 156 12.42 2.95 9.69
C GLY A 156 13.41 3.53 8.69
N LEU A 157 14.18 4.55 9.06
CA LEU A 157 15.16 5.18 8.17
C LEU A 157 16.32 4.22 7.85
N VAL A 158 16.82 3.50 8.86
CA VAL A 158 17.87 2.48 8.65
C VAL A 158 17.39 1.39 7.70
N VAL A 159 16.18 0.86 7.92
CA VAL A 159 15.59 -0.17 7.04
C VAL A 159 15.34 0.40 5.63
N GLY A 160 14.88 1.65 5.53
CA GLY A 160 14.70 2.34 4.25
C GLY A 160 16.01 2.58 3.49
N GLY A 161 17.09 2.89 4.19
CA GLY A 161 18.43 3.05 3.60
C GLY A 161 18.98 1.73 3.05
N LEU A 162 18.83 0.63 3.80
CA LEU A 162 19.16 -0.71 3.31
C LEU A 162 18.32 -1.06 2.07
N ALA A 163 17.02 -0.75 2.13
CA ALA A 163 16.08 -1.00 1.05
C ALA A 163 16.44 -0.21 -0.22
N LEU A 164 16.89 1.03 -0.10
CA LEU A 164 17.38 1.83 -1.22
C LEU A 164 18.57 1.15 -1.92
N ILE A 165 19.54 0.63 -1.15
CA ILE A 165 20.69 -0.08 -1.72
C ILE A 165 20.22 -1.31 -2.51
N VAL A 166 19.33 -2.12 -1.92
CA VAL A 166 18.75 -3.29 -2.60
C VAL A 166 17.96 -2.89 -3.85
N ALA A 167 17.21 -1.79 -3.78
CA ALA A 167 16.46 -1.26 -4.93
C ALA A 167 17.39 -0.85 -6.07
N CYS A 168 18.50 -0.16 -5.77
CA CYS A 168 19.51 0.19 -6.76
C CYS A 168 20.10 -1.06 -7.44
N PHE A 169 20.35 -2.14 -6.69
CA PHE A 169 20.77 -3.40 -7.30
C PHE A 169 19.72 -3.95 -8.27
N CYS A 170 18.43 -3.95 -7.90
CA CYS A 170 17.35 -4.38 -8.80
C CYS A 170 17.22 -3.49 -10.05
N LEU A 171 17.33 -2.16 -9.90
CA LEU A 171 17.15 -1.20 -10.99
C LEU A 171 18.27 -1.22 -12.02
N TYR A 172 19.51 -1.44 -11.60
CA TYR A 172 20.68 -1.52 -12.50
C TYR A 172 21.11 -2.97 -12.80
N THR A 173 20.21 -3.92 -12.59
CA THR A 173 20.43 -5.30 -13.05
C THR A 173 20.44 -5.32 -14.58
N PRO A 174 21.24 -6.18 -15.25
CA PRO A 174 21.23 -6.30 -16.70
C PRO A 174 19.83 -6.55 -17.28
N ALA A 175 19.61 -6.03 -18.48
CA ALA A 175 18.35 -6.21 -19.21
C ALA A 175 17.96 -7.69 -19.32
N GLY A 176 16.69 -7.99 -19.07
CA GLY A 176 16.14 -9.34 -19.18
C GLY A 176 16.05 -10.13 -17.87
N VAL A 177 16.48 -9.58 -16.72
CA VAL A 177 16.15 -10.16 -15.41
C VAL A 177 14.81 -9.62 -14.89
N PHE A 178 14.62 -8.31 -14.97
CA PHE A 178 13.40 -7.62 -14.58
C PHE A 178 12.67 -7.06 -15.79
N ASP A 179 11.37 -6.86 -15.64
CA ASP A 179 10.48 -6.29 -16.67
C ASP A 179 10.42 -4.77 -16.66
N PHE A 180 11.16 -4.12 -15.77
CA PHE A 180 11.40 -2.69 -15.81
C PHE A 180 12.85 -2.47 -16.27
N ASP A 181 13.04 -1.59 -17.24
CA ASP A 181 14.38 -1.20 -17.68
C ASP A 181 14.50 0.33 -17.72
N VAL A 182 15.35 0.82 -16.82
CA VAL A 182 15.59 2.25 -16.56
C VAL A 182 16.42 2.86 -17.67
N ASP A 183 17.39 2.12 -18.22
CA ASP A 183 18.26 2.60 -19.27
C ASP A 183 17.49 2.77 -20.59
N GLY A 184 16.65 1.80 -20.94
CA GLY A 184 15.75 1.92 -22.09
C GLY A 184 14.73 3.05 -21.92
N ALA A 185 14.10 3.17 -20.73
CA ALA A 185 13.17 4.26 -20.46
C ALA A 185 13.84 5.63 -20.59
N SER A 186 15.06 5.77 -20.06
CA SER A 186 15.86 7.00 -20.12
C SER A 186 16.31 7.34 -21.53
N SER A 187 16.68 6.33 -22.33
CA SER A 187 17.03 6.50 -23.74
C SER A 187 15.83 7.01 -24.54
N SER A 188 14.65 6.44 -24.29
CA SER A 188 13.41 6.87 -24.95
C SER A 188 13.02 8.31 -24.59
N LEU A 189 13.16 8.70 -23.32
CA LEU A 189 12.90 10.06 -22.84
C LEU A 189 13.88 11.05 -23.46
N THR A 190 15.18 10.72 -23.45
CA THR A 190 16.24 11.58 -23.99
C THR A 190 15.99 11.83 -25.48
N PHE A 191 15.72 10.77 -26.26
CA PHE A 191 15.40 10.88 -27.67
C PHE A 191 14.16 11.75 -27.93
N ARG A 192 13.09 11.59 -27.14
CA ARG A 192 11.87 12.40 -27.34
C ARG A 192 12.05 13.85 -26.93
N VAL A 193 12.76 14.12 -25.84
CA VAL A 193 13.08 15.48 -25.41
C VAL A 193 13.99 16.17 -26.42
N GLU A 194 14.95 15.47 -26.99
CA GLU A 194 15.81 15.99 -28.06
C GLU A 194 14.98 16.47 -29.27
N ARG A 195 13.99 15.68 -29.70
CA ARG A 195 13.08 16.08 -30.80
C ARG A 195 12.27 17.32 -30.46
N VAL A 196 11.79 17.44 -29.23
CA VAL A 196 11.08 18.63 -28.76
C VAL A 196 12.01 19.85 -28.73
N LEU A 197 13.21 19.71 -28.17
CA LEU A 197 14.20 20.79 -28.13
C LEU A 197 14.64 21.21 -29.53
N ALA A 198 14.84 20.27 -30.44
CA ALA A 198 15.14 20.56 -31.84
C ALA A 198 14.01 21.35 -32.52
N SER A 199 12.75 21.00 -32.26
CA SER A 199 11.60 21.75 -32.77
C SER A 199 11.44 23.14 -32.16
N ILE A 200 11.85 23.35 -30.91
CA ILE A 200 11.77 24.65 -30.23
C ILE A 200 12.91 25.58 -30.66
N THR A 201 14.12 25.04 -30.83
CA THR A 201 15.32 25.82 -31.15
C THR A 201 15.49 26.08 -32.65
N GLY A 202 14.68 25.45 -33.50
CA GLY A 202 14.82 25.52 -34.95
C GLY A 202 16.10 24.86 -35.48
N ASN A 203 16.79 24.10 -34.63
CA ASN A 203 18.05 23.44 -34.96
C ASN A 203 17.89 21.93 -34.81
N THR A 204 18.24 21.19 -35.86
CA THR A 204 18.20 19.72 -35.86
C THR A 204 19.31 19.11 -35.00
N THR A 205 20.30 19.89 -34.57
CA THR A 205 21.43 19.43 -33.74
C THR A 205 21.44 20.17 -32.40
N VAL A 206 20.56 19.78 -31.47
CA VAL A 206 20.63 20.24 -30.08
C VAL A 206 21.32 19.16 -29.25
N PRO A 207 22.36 19.48 -28.46
CA PRO A 207 22.96 18.50 -27.57
C PRO A 207 21.94 18.06 -26.52
N ALA A 208 21.52 16.80 -26.60
CA ALA A 208 20.66 16.18 -25.60
C ALA A 208 21.44 15.97 -24.29
N PRO A 209 20.76 15.99 -23.13
CA PRO A 209 21.40 15.58 -21.88
C PRO A 209 21.94 14.14 -22.03
N PRO A 210 23.13 13.83 -21.50
CA PRO A 210 23.70 12.51 -21.65
C PRO A 210 22.77 11.47 -21.03
N THR A 211 22.37 10.47 -21.82
CA THR A 211 21.40 9.43 -21.45
C THR A 211 21.74 8.77 -20.11
N ARG A 212 23.04 8.57 -19.85
CA ARG A 212 23.53 8.00 -18.59
C ARG A 212 23.16 8.84 -17.37
N SER A 213 23.19 10.17 -17.47
CA SER A 213 22.77 11.05 -16.38
C SER A 213 21.28 10.93 -16.14
N VAL A 214 20.47 10.91 -17.21
CA VAL A 214 19.01 10.72 -17.10
C VAL A 214 18.68 9.38 -16.42
N SER A 215 19.37 8.30 -16.80
CA SER A 215 19.24 6.98 -16.16
C SER A 215 19.59 7.02 -14.67
N LEU A 216 20.72 7.65 -14.32
CA LEU A 216 21.11 7.81 -12.92
C LEU A 216 20.08 8.59 -12.09
N TYR A 217 19.50 9.66 -12.65
CA TYR A 217 18.46 10.43 -11.98
C TYR A 217 17.15 9.64 -11.85
N LEU A 218 16.70 8.97 -12.91
CA LEU A 218 15.48 8.17 -12.90
C LEU A 218 15.62 6.99 -11.94
N GLY A 219 16.65 6.17 -12.10
CA GLY A 219 16.94 5.03 -11.22
C GLY A 219 17.19 5.46 -9.78
N GLY A 220 17.96 6.54 -9.56
CA GLY A 220 18.20 7.09 -8.22
C GLY A 220 16.91 7.56 -7.54
N SER A 221 16.01 8.24 -8.26
CA SER A 221 14.73 8.68 -7.73
C SER A 221 13.80 7.50 -7.40
N LEU A 222 13.75 6.47 -8.26
CA LEU A 222 13.01 5.25 -8.00
C LEU A 222 13.58 4.50 -6.78
N GLY A 223 14.90 4.41 -6.65
CA GLY A 223 15.57 3.85 -5.47
C GLY A 223 15.25 4.59 -4.18
N LEU A 224 15.18 5.93 -4.22
CA LEU A 224 14.76 6.74 -3.09
C LEU A 224 13.30 6.48 -2.69
N VAL A 225 12.40 6.48 -3.67
CA VAL A 225 10.97 6.15 -3.47
C VAL A 225 10.83 4.75 -2.88
N ALA A 226 11.60 3.78 -3.36
CA ALA A 226 11.67 2.43 -2.81
C ALA A 226 12.10 2.41 -1.34
N GLY A 227 13.15 3.16 -0.97
CA GLY A 227 13.58 3.31 0.42
C GLY A 227 12.48 3.91 1.31
N VAL A 228 11.77 4.93 0.82
CA VAL A 228 10.64 5.57 1.52
C VAL A 228 9.46 4.60 1.71
N ILE A 229 9.10 3.85 0.67
CA ILE A 229 8.04 2.83 0.72
C ILE A 229 8.39 1.76 1.76
N THR A 230 9.59 1.19 1.70
CA THR A 230 9.99 0.14 2.66
C THR A 230 10.07 0.68 4.08
N SER A 231 10.53 1.92 4.25
CA SER A 231 10.55 2.58 5.56
C SER A 231 9.14 2.65 6.15
N THR A 232 8.16 3.12 5.40
CA THR A 232 6.77 3.27 5.88
C THR A 232 6.09 1.92 6.11
N GLN A 233 6.42 0.89 5.33
CA GLN A 233 5.86 -0.46 5.45
C GLN A 233 6.47 -1.31 6.57
N PHE A 234 7.66 -0.97 7.09
CA PHE A 234 8.38 -1.78 8.07
C PHE A 234 7.55 -2.22 9.29
N LEU A 235 7.02 -1.28 10.07
CA LEU A 235 6.24 -1.60 11.28
C LEU A 235 4.86 -2.22 10.96
N PRO A 236 4.12 -1.71 9.96
CA PRO A 236 2.89 -2.36 9.50
C PRO A 236 3.10 -3.84 9.13
N ALA A 237 4.17 -4.16 8.41
CA ALA A 237 4.48 -5.52 8.02
C ALA A 237 4.83 -6.42 9.23
N LEU A 238 5.54 -5.88 10.23
CA LEU A 238 5.79 -6.61 11.49
C LEU A 238 4.50 -6.88 12.28
N ARG A 239 3.59 -5.90 12.36
CA ARG A 239 2.28 -6.06 13.01
C ARG A 239 1.42 -7.10 12.28
N PHE A 240 1.42 -7.03 10.94
CA PHE A 240 0.75 -8.00 10.09
C PHE A 240 1.29 -9.42 10.31
N ALA A 241 2.61 -9.60 10.39
CA ALA A 241 3.23 -10.89 10.67
C ALA A 241 2.80 -11.47 12.03
N ARG A 242 2.74 -10.64 13.08
CA ARG A 242 2.26 -11.06 14.40
C ARG A 242 0.81 -11.52 14.35
N MET A 243 -0.07 -10.70 13.77
CA MET A 243 -1.47 -11.03 13.57
C MET A 243 -1.62 -12.36 12.83
N TYR A 244 -0.87 -12.53 11.74
CA TYR A 244 -0.92 -13.75 10.94
C TYR A 244 -0.57 -14.99 11.79
N LEU A 245 0.49 -14.95 12.61
CA LEU A 245 0.86 -16.04 13.52
C LEU A 245 -0.23 -16.36 14.55
N ASP A 246 -0.83 -15.32 15.13
CA ASP A 246 -1.88 -15.49 16.14
C ASP A 246 -3.17 -16.07 15.51
N PHE A 247 -3.50 -15.67 14.29
CA PHE A 247 -4.65 -16.21 13.58
C PHE A 247 -4.47 -17.65 13.11
N ILE A 248 -3.28 -18.03 12.61
CA ILE A 248 -3.06 -19.42 12.19
C ILE A 248 -3.00 -20.38 13.39
N SER A 249 -2.47 -19.91 14.52
CA SER A 249 -2.36 -20.69 15.77
C SER A 249 -3.69 -20.83 16.51
N SER A 250 -4.59 -19.85 16.39
CA SER A 250 -5.91 -19.90 17.01
C SER A 250 -6.77 -21.04 16.47
N ARG A 251 -7.35 -21.84 17.38
CA ARG A 251 -8.34 -22.88 17.06
C ARG A 251 -9.74 -22.33 16.83
N ALA A 252 -10.00 -21.09 17.24
CA ALA A 252 -11.31 -20.44 17.11
C ALA A 252 -11.63 -19.98 15.68
N ILE A 253 -10.64 -20.00 14.78
CA ILE A 253 -10.78 -19.50 13.42
C ILE A 253 -11.01 -20.66 12.46
N ASN A 254 -12.04 -20.51 11.64
CA ASN A 254 -12.42 -21.48 10.62
C ASN A 254 -11.29 -21.73 9.61
N THR A 255 -11.17 -22.97 9.14
CA THR A 255 -10.14 -23.38 8.18
C THR A 255 -10.19 -22.57 6.88
N SER A 256 -11.38 -22.25 6.37
CA SER A 256 -11.55 -21.43 5.16
C SER A 256 -10.93 -20.04 5.30
N TRP A 257 -11.08 -19.40 6.46
CA TRP A 257 -10.48 -18.10 6.71
C TRP A 257 -8.95 -18.17 6.83
N LYS A 258 -8.42 -19.28 7.39
CA LYS A 258 -6.97 -19.52 7.39
C LYS A 258 -6.41 -19.62 5.98
N ILE A 259 -7.11 -20.29 5.05
CA ILE A 259 -6.71 -20.34 3.64
C ILE A 259 -6.67 -18.92 3.05
N ILE A 260 -7.69 -18.11 3.29
CA ILE A 260 -7.73 -16.70 2.85
C ILE A 260 -6.52 -15.92 3.37
N LEU A 261 -6.15 -16.09 4.65
CA LEU A 261 -4.97 -15.45 5.23
C LEU A 261 -3.65 -15.93 4.61
N HIS A 262 -3.52 -17.23 4.31
CA HIS A 262 -2.36 -17.76 3.59
C HIS A 262 -2.24 -17.18 2.18
N VAL A 263 -3.36 -17.07 1.45
CA VAL A 263 -3.38 -16.46 0.11
C VAL A 263 -3.03 -14.97 0.21
N ASN A 264 -3.56 -14.23 1.19
CA ASN A 264 -3.23 -12.82 1.41
C ASN A 264 -1.74 -12.59 1.73
N GLN A 265 -1.12 -13.51 2.46
CA GLN A 265 0.32 -13.51 2.73
C GLN A 265 1.15 -13.84 1.48
N LEU A 266 0.68 -14.74 0.62
CA LEU A 266 1.42 -15.24 -0.56
C LEU A 266 1.29 -14.35 -1.80
N LEU A 267 0.13 -13.73 -2.03
CA LEU A 267 -0.14 -12.90 -3.22
C LEU A 267 0.91 -11.82 -3.50
N PRO A 268 1.39 -11.00 -2.53
CA PRO A 268 2.46 -10.04 -2.81
C PRO A 268 3.75 -10.70 -3.34
N LEU A 269 4.10 -11.93 -2.91
CA LEU A 269 5.22 -12.67 -3.50
C LEU A 269 4.93 -13.04 -4.95
N LEU A 270 3.73 -13.53 -5.25
CA LEU A 270 3.33 -13.89 -6.62
C LEU A 270 3.36 -12.67 -7.54
N VAL A 271 2.83 -11.52 -7.08
CA VAL A 271 2.93 -10.25 -7.81
C VAL A 271 4.40 -9.90 -8.06
N ALA A 272 5.26 -9.92 -7.05
CA ALA A 272 6.68 -9.62 -7.24
C ALA A 272 7.36 -10.59 -8.23
N ALA A 273 7.03 -11.88 -8.16
CA ALA A 273 7.59 -12.90 -9.06
C ALA A 273 7.20 -12.67 -10.53
N THR A 274 6.01 -12.12 -10.81
CA THR A 274 5.60 -11.81 -12.19
C THR A 274 6.46 -10.73 -12.86
N PHE A 275 7.20 -9.91 -12.11
CA PHE A 275 8.13 -8.91 -12.68
C PHE A 275 9.56 -9.43 -12.87
N VAL A 276 9.83 -10.67 -12.44
CA VAL A 276 11.13 -11.33 -12.54
C VAL A 276 11.07 -12.36 -13.65
N ARG A 277 11.70 -12.05 -14.78
CA ARG A 277 11.65 -12.85 -16.00
C ARG A 277 12.04 -14.32 -15.84
N PRO A 278 13.09 -14.69 -15.10
CA PRO A 278 13.41 -16.09 -14.86
C PRO A 278 12.25 -16.93 -14.29
N PHE A 279 11.31 -16.34 -13.56
CA PHE A 279 10.19 -17.09 -12.99
C PHE A 279 9.05 -17.35 -13.97
N TYR A 280 8.79 -16.43 -14.90
CA TYR A 280 7.67 -16.55 -15.83
C TYR A 280 8.10 -16.95 -17.25
N ALA A 281 9.37 -16.78 -17.62
CA ALA A 281 9.89 -17.18 -18.94
C ALA A 281 9.59 -18.65 -19.30
N PRO A 282 9.63 -19.62 -18.37
CA PRO A 282 9.21 -20.99 -18.67
C PRO A 282 7.74 -21.11 -19.09
N LEU A 283 6.85 -20.24 -18.60
CA LEU A 283 5.44 -20.21 -19.02
C LEU A 283 5.24 -19.64 -20.42
N LEU A 284 6.24 -18.94 -20.96
CA LEU A 284 6.25 -18.39 -22.31
C LEU A 284 6.86 -19.36 -23.34
N THR A 285 7.19 -20.60 -22.95
CA THR A 285 7.85 -21.56 -23.83
C THR A 285 7.01 -21.89 -25.08
N GLY A 286 7.68 -21.83 -26.24
CA GLY A 286 7.10 -21.88 -27.59
C GLY A 286 7.10 -20.53 -28.33
N ALA A 287 7.41 -19.42 -27.65
CA ALA A 287 7.67 -18.13 -28.30
C ALA A 287 9.04 -18.17 -29.00
N VAL A 288 9.03 -18.17 -30.33
CA VAL A 288 10.22 -17.98 -31.16
C VAL A 288 10.70 -16.55 -30.92
N VAL A 289 11.99 -16.36 -30.61
CA VAL A 289 12.58 -15.02 -30.59
C VAL A 289 12.51 -14.48 -32.02
N CYS A 290 11.64 -13.51 -32.27
CA CYS A 290 11.58 -12.86 -33.57
C CYS A 290 12.87 -12.10 -33.86
N ASP A 291 13.52 -12.44 -34.98
CA ASP A 291 14.66 -11.71 -35.55
C ASP A 291 14.25 -10.39 -36.26
N ALA A 292 13.00 -9.93 -36.14
CA ALA A 292 12.42 -8.97 -37.09
C ALA A 292 12.20 -7.53 -36.57
N VAL A 293 12.65 -7.16 -35.37
CA VAL A 293 12.65 -5.75 -34.94
C VAL A 293 14.01 -5.45 -34.34
N ASP A 294 14.70 -4.42 -34.82
CA ASP A 294 15.99 -3.94 -34.31
C ASP A 294 16.03 -4.03 -32.78
N THR A 295 16.64 -5.11 -32.29
CA THR A 295 16.70 -5.51 -30.88
C THR A 295 17.64 -4.63 -30.06
N THR A 296 18.20 -3.60 -30.68
CA THR A 296 19.25 -2.73 -30.14
C THR A 296 18.70 -1.50 -29.42
N LEU A 297 17.43 -1.13 -29.59
CA LEU A 297 16.92 0.15 -29.10
C LEU A 297 15.96 0.07 -27.90
N PHE A 298 15.10 -0.95 -27.78
CA PHE A 298 14.15 -1.04 -26.66
C PHE A 298 13.86 -2.51 -26.24
N ALA A 299 14.49 -2.96 -25.15
CA ALA A 299 14.45 -4.35 -24.68
C ALA A 299 13.09 -4.83 -24.11
N LEU A 300 12.07 -3.97 -24.09
CA LEU A 300 10.76 -4.23 -23.46
C LEU A 300 9.58 -4.43 -24.42
N ALA A 301 9.81 -4.42 -25.73
CA ALA A 301 8.78 -4.76 -26.71
C ALA A 301 8.34 -6.24 -26.53
N PRO A 302 7.03 -6.54 -26.54
CA PRO A 302 6.54 -7.91 -26.43
C PRO A 302 7.15 -8.78 -27.52
N ARG A 303 7.79 -9.88 -27.16
CA ARG A 303 8.34 -10.85 -28.12
C ARG A 303 7.24 -11.83 -28.53
N ASP A 304 6.15 -11.29 -29.07
CA ASP A 304 4.97 -12.05 -29.45
C ASP A 304 5.16 -12.64 -30.86
N CYS A 305 5.90 -13.75 -30.94
CA CYS A 305 6.09 -14.47 -32.20
C CYS A 305 6.11 -15.98 -31.98
N GLY A 306 5.25 -16.72 -32.69
CA GLY A 306 5.22 -18.20 -32.68
C GLY A 306 4.13 -18.80 -31.79
N ALA A 307 4.06 -20.14 -31.79
CA ALA A 307 3.08 -20.93 -31.06
C ALA A 307 3.59 -21.21 -29.63
N ALA A 308 3.39 -20.26 -28.72
CA ALA A 308 3.64 -20.42 -27.29
C ALA A 308 2.39 -20.92 -26.54
N PHE A 309 2.57 -21.49 -25.34
CA PHE A 309 1.46 -21.76 -24.42
C PHE A 309 0.71 -20.47 -24.03
N MET A 310 1.43 -19.34 -23.94
CA MET A 310 0.88 -18.03 -23.63
C MET A 310 1.76 -16.93 -24.23
N THR A 311 1.15 -15.90 -24.84
CA THR A 311 1.86 -14.72 -25.37
C THR A 311 2.30 -13.78 -24.24
N GLU A 312 3.31 -12.95 -24.49
CA GLU A 312 3.82 -11.99 -23.50
C GLU A 312 2.78 -10.90 -23.20
N SER A 313 2.02 -10.48 -24.22
CA SER A 313 0.84 -9.62 -24.06
C SER A 313 -0.18 -10.20 -23.07
N THR A 314 -0.59 -11.45 -23.27
CA THR A 314 -1.56 -12.14 -22.40
C THR A 314 -1.04 -12.26 -20.97
N PHE A 315 0.23 -12.60 -20.79
CA PHE A 315 0.83 -12.71 -19.46
C PHE A 315 0.80 -11.38 -18.69
N ARG A 316 1.13 -10.28 -19.39
CA ARG A 316 1.13 -8.94 -18.80
C ARG A 316 -0.29 -8.47 -18.42
N ASP A 317 -1.32 -8.93 -19.12
CA ASP A 317 -2.73 -8.68 -18.73
C ASP A 317 -3.17 -9.52 -17.52
N ILE A 318 -2.77 -10.80 -17.47
CA ILE A 318 -3.01 -11.66 -16.30
C ILE A 318 -2.35 -11.07 -15.05
N ARG A 319 -1.13 -10.54 -15.20
CA ARG A 319 -0.43 -9.83 -14.12
C ARG A 319 -1.25 -8.67 -13.58
N LEU A 320 -1.88 -7.90 -14.46
CA LEU A 320 -2.73 -6.78 -14.07
C LEU A 320 -3.94 -7.25 -13.24
N GLY A 321 -4.57 -8.36 -13.64
CA GLY A 321 -5.62 -9.02 -12.86
C GLY A 321 -5.13 -9.50 -11.49
N LEU A 322 -3.93 -10.08 -11.41
CA LEU A 322 -3.32 -10.52 -10.15
C LEU A 322 -3.06 -9.36 -9.18
N ILE A 323 -2.62 -8.20 -9.69
CA ILE A 323 -2.40 -6.99 -8.90
C ILE A 323 -3.73 -6.51 -8.28
N VAL A 324 -4.80 -6.44 -9.07
CA VAL A 324 -6.13 -6.04 -8.58
C VAL A 324 -6.67 -7.06 -7.58
N LEU A 325 -6.55 -8.36 -7.86
CA LEU A 325 -6.95 -9.42 -6.93
C LEU A 325 -6.23 -9.32 -5.59
N THR A 326 -4.94 -9.00 -5.61
CA THR A 326 -4.12 -8.79 -4.41
C THR A 326 -4.61 -7.62 -3.56
N ALA A 327 -5.03 -6.52 -4.20
CA ALA A 327 -5.63 -5.39 -3.50
C ALA A 327 -7.01 -5.74 -2.91
N LEU A 328 -7.87 -6.42 -3.68
CA LEU A 328 -9.20 -6.83 -3.23
C LEU A 328 -9.15 -7.80 -2.05
N LEU A 329 -8.26 -8.79 -2.09
CA LEU A 329 -8.10 -9.75 -0.99
C LEU A 329 -7.62 -9.06 0.29
N ARG A 330 -6.68 -8.11 0.16
CA ARG A 330 -6.24 -7.30 1.29
C ARG A 330 -7.38 -6.47 1.86
N LEU A 331 -8.18 -5.80 1.02
CA LEU A 331 -9.37 -5.06 1.43
C LEU A 331 -10.38 -5.97 2.14
N ALA A 332 -10.58 -7.21 1.69
CA ALA A 332 -11.44 -8.18 2.36
C ALA A 332 -10.92 -8.55 3.76
N CYS A 333 -9.60 -8.67 3.92
CA CYS A 333 -8.95 -8.97 5.20
C CYS A 333 -8.81 -7.74 6.14
N PHE A 334 -9.05 -6.53 5.63
CA PHE A 334 -8.83 -5.26 6.34
C PHE A 334 -9.56 -5.20 7.68
N ARG A 335 -10.85 -5.56 7.69
CA ARG A 335 -11.68 -5.51 8.91
C ARG A 335 -11.16 -6.45 9.99
N SER A 336 -10.77 -7.67 9.61
CA SER A 336 -10.21 -8.64 10.54
C SER A 336 -8.86 -8.17 11.11
N HIS A 337 -8.05 -7.48 10.29
CA HIS A 337 -6.79 -6.90 10.73
C HIS A 337 -7.00 -5.80 11.78
N LEU A 338 -7.93 -4.88 11.51
CA LEU A 338 -8.28 -3.83 12.49
C LEU A 338 -8.88 -4.40 13.77
N GLN A 339 -9.75 -5.41 13.65
CA GLN A 339 -10.36 -6.05 14.80
C GLN A 339 -9.30 -6.73 15.68
N TYR A 340 -8.31 -7.40 15.08
CA TYR A 340 -7.20 -7.98 15.83
C TYR A 340 -6.41 -6.90 16.58
N PHE A 341 -6.08 -5.79 15.92
CA PHE A 341 -5.35 -4.68 16.55
C PHE A 341 -6.10 -4.13 17.79
N LEU A 342 -7.42 -3.97 17.69
CA LEU A 342 -8.25 -3.52 18.81
C LEU A 342 -8.45 -4.57 19.91
N LEU A 343 -8.18 -5.85 19.63
CA LEU A 343 -8.26 -6.92 20.62
C LEU A 343 -6.95 -7.11 21.40
N GLU A 344 -5.81 -6.63 20.88
CA GLU A 344 -4.49 -6.76 21.49
C GLU A 344 -4.44 -6.27 22.97
N PRO A 345 -5.10 -5.16 23.37
CA PRO A 345 -5.06 -4.67 24.75
C PRO A 345 -5.57 -5.67 25.78
N LYS A 346 -6.51 -6.55 25.40
CA LYS A 346 -7.09 -7.54 26.31
C LYS A 346 -6.01 -8.41 26.95
N GLY A 347 -5.11 -8.96 26.13
CA GLY A 347 -4.04 -9.84 26.62
C GLY A 347 -3.09 -9.11 27.57
N ILE A 348 -2.73 -7.87 27.23
CA ILE A 348 -1.83 -7.04 28.03
C ILE A 348 -2.46 -6.71 29.39
N ILE A 349 -3.73 -6.29 29.39
CA ILE A 349 -4.47 -5.93 30.61
C ILE A 349 -4.69 -7.17 31.48
N THR A 350 -5.07 -8.30 30.90
CA THR A 350 -5.15 -9.56 31.65
C THR A 350 -3.82 -9.90 32.31
N GLY A 351 -2.69 -9.73 31.61
CA GLY A 351 -1.35 -9.87 32.18
C GLY A 351 -1.09 -8.92 33.36
N MET A 352 -1.42 -7.63 33.22
CA MET A 352 -1.28 -6.64 34.28
C MET A 352 -2.14 -6.96 35.52
N LEU A 353 -3.36 -7.45 35.32
CA LEU A 353 -4.28 -7.82 36.41
C LEU A 353 -3.81 -9.06 37.19
N LEU A 354 -3.05 -9.95 36.53
CA LEU A 354 -2.44 -11.13 37.14
C LEU A 354 -1.20 -10.80 37.97
N GLN A 355 -0.61 -9.61 37.81
CA GLN A 355 0.55 -9.18 38.59
C GLN A 355 0.20 -8.97 40.06
N ARG A 356 1.14 -9.30 40.95
CA ARG A 356 1.00 -9.12 42.40
C ARG A 356 1.26 -7.67 42.79
N GLY A 357 0.52 -7.19 43.79
CA GLY A 357 0.65 -5.83 44.31
C GLY A 357 -0.36 -4.85 43.71
N ARG A 358 -0.08 -3.55 43.90
CA ARG A 358 -0.92 -2.44 43.43
C ARG A 358 -0.82 -2.31 41.92
N ILE A 359 -1.96 -2.22 41.25
CA ILE A 359 -2.03 -2.04 39.79
C ILE A 359 -2.07 -0.55 39.51
N ASP A 360 -1.25 -0.11 38.56
CA ASP A 360 -1.31 1.23 38.00
C ASP A 360 -2.55 1.37 37.11
N THR A 361 -3.58 2.02 37.64
CA THR A 361 -4.86 2.25 36.95
C THR A 361 -4.71 3.16 35.75
N SER A 362 -3.79 4.13 35.79
CA SER A 362 -3.49 5.01 34.65
C SER A 362 -2.88 4.21 33.50
N ALA A 363 -1.90 3.35 33.80
CA ALA A 363 -1.30 2.49 32.80
C ALA A 363 -2.33 1.54 32.14
N VAL A 364 -3.31 1.04 32.89
CA VAL A 364 -4.38 0.20 32.33
C VAL A 364 -5.29 0.98 31.37
N VAL A 365 -5.66 2.22 31.73
CA VAL A 365 -6.45 3.11 30.86
C VAL A 365 -5.66 3.47 29.60
N ASP A 366 -4.37 3.80 29.73
CA ASP A 366 -3.51 4.14 28.61
C ASP A 366 -3.41 2.97 27.60
N LYS A 367 -3.36 1.73 28.08
CA LYS A 367 -3.37 0.53 27.21
C LYS A 367 -4.67 0.34 26.44
N LEU A 368 -5.78 0.92 26.89
CA LEU A 368 -7.07 0.89 26.17
C LEU A 368 -7.22 2.08 25.21
N VAL A 369 -6.86 3.28 25.67
CA VAL A 369 -7.10 4.52 24.92
C VAL A 369 -6.11 4.69 23.77
N ILE A 370 -4.82 4.40 23.97
CA ILE A 370 -3.80 4.61 22.94
C ILE A 370 -4.11 3.83 21.66
N PRO A 371 -4.39 2.52 21.68
CA PRO A 371 -4.69 1.76 20.46
C PRO A 371 -5.92 2.30 19.72
N PHE A 372 -6.95 2.73 20.45
CA PHE A 372 -8.12 3.37 19.83
C PHE A 372 -7.74 4.68 19.13
N SER A 373 -6.99 5.57 19.79
CA SER A 373 -6.55 6.84 19.19
C SER A 373 -5.64 6.66 17.96
N TYR A 374 -4.92 5.53 17.88
CA TYR A 374 -4.03 5.19 16.77
C TYR A 374 -4.70 4.35 15.67
N ILE A 375 -5.99 4.01 15.76
CA ILE A 375 -6.63 3.19 14.75
C ILE A 375 -6.56 3.77 13.32
N PRO A 376 -6.68 5.11 13.10
CA PRO A 376 -6.62 5.63 11.74
C PRO A 376 -5.24 5.47 11.12
N VAL A 377 -4.18 5.55 11.94
CA VAL A 377 -2.79 5.31 11.52
C VAL A 377 -2.61 3.88 11.01
N VAL A 378 -3.09 2.90 11.78
CA VAL A 378 -3.00 1.48 11.38
C VAL A 378 -3.83 1.20 10.13
N ALA A 379 -5.04 1.75 10.08
CA ALA A 379 -5.92 1.63 8.92
C ALA A 379 -5.27 2.20 7.65
N LEU A 380 -4.70 3.39 7.75
CA LEU A 380 -4.03 4.08 6.65
C LEU A 380 -2.83 3.29 6.14
N GLN A 381 -1.99 2.80 7.05
CA GLN A 381 -0.80 2.01 6.71
C GLN A 381 -1.14 0.68 6.00
N TYR A 382 -2.29 0.07 6.33
CA TYR A 382 -2.75 -1.15 5.68
C TYR A 382 -3.42 -0.87 4.31
N LEU A 383 -4.19 0.21 4.20
CA LEU A 383 -4.89 0.57 2.96
C LEU A 383 -3.96 1.20 1.91
N ALA A 384 -2.90 1.88 2.32
CA ALA A 384 -1.97 2.55 1.42
C ALA A 384 -1.40 1.62 0.32
N PRO A 385 -0.84 0.42 0.62
CA PRO A 385 -0.41 -0.52 -0.42
C PRO A 385 -1.55 -0.97 -1.35
N CYS A 386 -2.77 -1.12 -0.82
CA CYS A 386 -3.93 -1.49 -1.63
C CYS A 386 -4.26 -0.41 -2.66
N LEU A 387 -4.26 0.86 -2.21
CA LEU A 387 -4.48 2.00 -3.08
C LEU A 387 -3.36 2.15 -4.11
N THR A 388 -2.10 1.93 -3.72
CA THR A 388 -0.96 1.90 -4.66
C THR A 388 -1.15 0.87 -5.76
N TYR A 389 -1.56 -0.36 -5.42
CA TYR A 389 -1.82 -1.41 -6.42
C TYR A 389 -2.95 -1.05 -7.38
N VAL A 390 -4.09 -0.61 -6.86
CA VAL A 390 -5.26 -0.29 -7.70
C VAL A 390 -4.97 0.92 -8.59
N ALA A 391 -4.42 2.00 -8.02
CA ALA A 391 -4.10 3.22 -8.78
C ALA A 391 -3.04 2.95 -9.85
N ALA A 392 -1.96 2.22 -9.51
CA ALA A 392 -0.92 1.88 -10.48
C ALA A 392 -1.43 0.91 -11.57
N ALA A 393 -2.28 -0.05 -11.23
CA ALA A 393 -2.90 -0.95 -12.22
C ALA A 393 -3.82 -0.18 -13.20
N MET A 394 -4.66 0.72 -12.69
CA MET A 394 -5.52 1.56 -13.54
C MET A 394 -4.70 2.54 -14.40
N LEU A 395 -3.61 3.10 -13.86
CA LEU A 395 -2.69 3.95 -14.63
C LEU A 395 -1.96 3.19 -15.73
N LEU A 396 -1.51 1.95 -15.44
CA LEU A 396 -0.92 1.07 -16.44
C LEU A 396 -1.93 0.76 -17.56
N GLN A 397 -3.16 0.40 -17.21
CA GLN A 397 -4.23 0.17 -18.20
C GLN A 397 -4.46 1.39 -19.09
N ARG A 398 -4.35 2.61 -18.54
CA ARG A 398 -4.62 3.84 -19.27
C ARG A 398 -3.47 4.32 -20.16
N LYS A 399 -2.22 4.12 -19.72
CA LYS A 399 -1.03 4.63 -20.42
C LYS A 399 -0.32 3.59 -21.27
N THR A 400 -0.70 2.34 -21.14
CA THR A 400 -0.07 1.21 -21.82
C THR A 400 -1.16 0.36 -22.47
N PRO A 401 -0.89 -0.34 -23.58
CA PRO A 401 -1.88 -1.17 -24.26
C PRO A 401 -2.13 -2.46 -23.44
N ARG A 402 -2.80 -2.32 -22.29
CA ARG A 402 -3.14 -3.40 -21.37
C ARG A 402 -4.63 -3.42 -21.18
N CYS A 403 -5.20 -4.61 -21.06
CA CYS A 403 -6.65 -4.73 -20.93
C CYS A 403 -7.01 -5.61 -19.73
N PHE A 404 -8.13 -5.27 -19.11
CA PHE A 404 -8.70 -6.09 -18.05
C PHE A 404 -9.59 -7.20 -18.64
N HIS A 405 -8.96 -8.17 -19.32
CA HIS A 405 -9.66 -9.28 -19.95
C HIS A 405 -10.59 -10.05 -19.00
N TRP A 406 -10.28 -10.12 -17.71
CA TRP A 406 -11.13 -10.75 -16.68
C TRP A 406 -12.47 -10.05 -16.47
N MET A 407 -12.65 -8.82 -16.96
CA MET A 407 -13.90 -8.07 -16.90
C MET A 407 -14.77 -8.25 -18.14
N ALA A 408 -14.36 -9.06 -19.12
CA ALA A 408 -15.14 -9.34 -20.34
C ALA A 408 -16.57 -9.83 -20.04
N TRP A 409 -16.80 -10.45 -18.88
CA TRP A 409 -18.15 -10.85 -18.46
C TRP A 409 -19.14 -9.68 -18.30
N LEU A 410 -18.66 -8.44 -18.13
CA LEU A 410 -19.51 -7.26 -18.08
C LEU A 410 -20.21 -6.96 -19.41
N GLU A 411 -19.67 -7.47 -20.53
CA GLU A 411 -20.35 -7.46 -21.83
C GLU A 411 -21.72 -8.16 -21.74
N HIS A 412 -21.80 -9.26 -20.99
CA HIS A 412 -23.05 -9.99 -20.77
C HIS A 412 -24.06 -9.23 -19.88
N VAL A 413 -23.61 -8.20 -19.16
CA VAL A 413 -24.44 -7.32 -18.32
C VAL A 413 -24.85 -6.05 -19.07
N GLY A 414 -24.49 -5.91 -20.35
CA GLY A 414 -24.81 -4.76 -21.19
C GLY A 414 -23.85 -3.58 -21.02
N VAL A 415 -22.67 -3.79 -20.42
CA VAL A 415 -21.59 -2.79 -20.42
C VAL A 415 -20.92 -2.82 -21.79
N ASP A 416 -20.79 -1.65 -22.43
CA ASP A 416 -20.22 -1.54 -23.76
C ASP A 416 -18.80 -2.14 -23.83
N ARG A 417 -18.54 -2.89 -24.91
CA ARG A 417 -17.32 -3.67 -25.13
C ARG A 417 -16.09 -2.78 -25.22
N SER A 418 -16.27 -1.54 -25.68
CA SER A 418 -15.27 -0.47 -25.73
C SER A 418 -14.70 -0.10 -24.35
N LEU A 419 -15.43 -0.38 -23.26
CA LEU A 419 -15.09 -0.04 -21.87
C LEU A 419 -14.20 -1.08 -21.18
N VAL A 420 -14.13 -2.28 -21.78
CA VAL A 420 -13.59 -3.49 -21.14
C VAL A 420 -12.49 -4.13 -21.98
N VAL A 421 -12.62 -4.05 -23.31
CA VAL A 421 -11.69 -4.62 -24.29
C VAL A 421 -10.96 -3.47 -25.00
N CYS A 422 -9.63 -3.46 -24.97
CA CYS A 422 -8.91 -2.52 -25.83
C CYS A 422 -8.91 -3.09 -27.26
N GLU A 423 -9.47 -2.35 -28.22
CA GLU A 423 -9.13 -2.58 -29.62
C GLU A 423 -7.64 -2.23 -29.81
N ALA A 424 -6.86 -3.23 -30.23
CA ALA A 424 -5.41 -3.18 -30.40
C ALA A 424 -4.99 -2.33 -31.64
N THR A 425 -5.56 -1.14 -31.80
CA THR A 425 -5.13 -0.16 -32.80
C THR A 425 -4.57 1.05 -32.09
N THR A 426 -3.44 0.87 -31.42
CA THR A 426 -2.58 2.01 -31.07
C THR A 426 -2.01 2.57 -32.37
N ALA A 427 -2.50 3.73 -32.80
CA ALA A 427 -1.81 4.53 -33.80
C ALA A 427 -0.34 4.69 -33.36
N PRO A 428 0.65 4.46 -34.25
CA PRO A 428 2.05 4.58 -33.90
C PRO A 428 2.33 5.98 -33.37
N ALA A 429 3.08 6.08 -32.27
CA ALA A 429 3.41 7.37 -31.68
C ALA A 429 4.10 8.25 -32.73
N PRO A 430 3.73 9.54 -32.83
CA PRO A 430 4.27 10.41 -33.88
C PRO A 430 5.80 10.50 -33.75
N ALA A 431 6.49 10.41 -34.89
CA ALA A 431 7.94 10.39 -34.96
C ALA A 431 8.58 11.75 -34.64
N ALA A 432 7.84 12.84 -34.85
CA ALA A 432 8.25 14.22 -34.58
C ALA A 432 7.06 15.03 -34.04
N PRO A 433 7.31 16.09 -33.25
CA PRO A 433 6.26 17.01 -32.82
C PRO A 433 5.70 17.78 -34.02
N ALA A 434 4.40 18.08 -33.99
CA ALA A 434 3.69 18.80 -35.05
C ALA A 434 3.89 20.32 -34.98
N PHE A 435 5.09 20.78 -34.64
CA PHE A 435 5.49 22.18 -34.65
C PHE A 435 6.99 22.31 -34.94
N PHE A 436 7.41 23.46 -35.46
CA PHE A 436 8.81 23.81 -35.67
C PHE A 436 8.95 25.33 -35.62
N LEU A 437 9.82 25.83 -34.76
CA LEU A 437 10.10 27.26 -34.61
C LEU A 437 11.35 27.59 -35.40
N ALA A 438 11.22 28.30 -36.52
CA ALA A 438 12.37 28.79 -37.24
C ALA A 438 13.08 29.89 -36.44
N ALA A 439 14.40 29.96 -36.52
CA ALA A 439 15.17 31.01 -35.85
C ALA A 439 14.68 32.40 -36.30
N GLY A 440 14.29 33.24 -35.34
CA GLY A 440 13.79 34.60 -35.60
C GLY A 440 12.28 34.73 -35.77
N THR A 441 11.48 33.69 -35.52
CA THR A 441 10.02 33.82 -35.46
C THR A 441 9.58 34.53 -34.19
N ASP A 442 8.80 35.61 -34.31
CA ASP A 442 8.18 36.28 -33.18
C ASP A 442 7.14 35.37 -32.50
N LEU A 443 7.10 35.41 -31.15
CA LEU A 443 6.19 34.59 -30.34
C LEU A 443 4.78 35.21 -30.33
N ASP A 444 4.04 35.00 -31.41
CA ASP A 444 2.64 35.37 -31.49
C ASP A 444 1.72 34.32 -30.86
N THR A 445 0.49 34.72 -30.55
CA THR A 445 -0.56 33.84 -29.98
C THR A 445 -0.84 32.61 -30.84
N ASN A 446 -0.80 32.73 -32.17
CA ASN A 446 -0.97 31.62 -33.11
C ASN A 446 0.21 30.63 -33.08
N VAL A 447 1.43 31.14 -32.93
CA VAL A 447 2.64 30.32 -32.80
C VAL A 447 2.60 29.56 -31.48
N LEU A 448 2.27 30.25 -30.38
CA LEU A 448 2.11 29.63 -29.08
C LEU A 448 1.03 28.54 -29.08
N GLN A 449 -0.11 28.78 -29.75
CA GLN A 449 -1.16 27.78 -29.91
C GLN A 449 -0.64 26.54 -30.65
N THR A 450 0.13 26.73 -31.73
CA THR A 450 0.71 25.64 -32.52
C THR A 450 1.70 24.81 -31.69
N ILE A 451 2.55 25.46 -30.89
CA ILE A 451 3.45 24.78 -29.95
C ILE A 451 2.65 23.95 -28.94
N VAL A 452 1.63 24.53 -28.31
CA VAL A 452 0.82 23.84 -27.30
C VAL A 452 0.09 22.64 -27.91
N THR A 453 -0.55 22.79 -29.07
CA THR A 453 -1.23 21.68 -29.75
C THR A 453 -0.25 20.61 -30.21
N GLY A 454 0.93 21.00 -30.71
CA GLY A 454 1.96 20.07 -31.16
C GLY A 454 2.61 19.31 -30.00
N LEU A 455 2.78 19.94 -28.83
CA LEU A 455 3.20 19.28 -27.60
C LEU A 455 2.13 18.35 -27.04
N GLN A 456 0.85 18.73 -27.09
CA GLN A 456 -0.26 17.86 -26.70
C GLN A 456 -0.34 16.60 -27.57
N GLY A 457 -0.07 16.72 -28.87
CA GLY A 457 -0.02 15.59 -29.80
C GLY A 457 1.24 14.73 -29.69
N TYR A 458 2.29 15.18 -29.01
CA TYR A 458 3.58 14.49 -28.92
C TYR A 458 3.90 14.06 -27.47
N PRO A 459 3.51 12.84 -27.06
CA PRO A 459 3.75 12.38 -25.68
C PRO A 459 5.24 12.15 -25.42
N ILE A 460 5.85 12.93 -24.52
CA ILE A 460 7.28 12.78 -24.18
C ILE A 460 7.54 11.43 -23.51
N ALA A 461 6.70 11.03 -22.57
CA ALA A 461 6.76 9.73 -21.92
C ALA A 461 5.98 8.70 -22.75
N LEU A 462 6.71 7.74 -23.31
CA LEU A 462 6.13 6.59 -24.02
C LEU A 462 5.50 5.60 -23.01
N PRO A 463 4.59 4.71 -23.46
CA PRO A 463 4.01 3.65 -22.63
C PRO A 463 5.05 2.88 -21.82
N TYR A 464 6.19 2.61 -22.44
CA TYR A 464 7.31 1.93 -21.82
C TYR A 464 7.87 2.63 -20.57
N VAL A 465 7.93 3.97 -20.55
CA VAL A 465 8.38 4.73 -19.36
C VAL A 465 7.42 4.51 -18.19
N PHE A 466 6.11 4.46 -18.47
CA PHE A 466 5.10 4.16 -17.45
C PHE A 466 5.21 2.71 -16.96
N GLU A 467 5.49 1.75 -17.84
CA GLU A 467 5.76 0.35 -17.45
C GLU A 467 6.95 0.24 -16.52
N THR A 468 8.06 0.94 -16.80
CA THR A 468 9.23 0.94 -15.91
C THR A 468 8.91 1.57 -14.55
N ILE A 469 8.31 2.77 -14.51
CA ILE A 469 8.06 3.50 -13.25
C ILE A 469 6.99 2.80 -12.40
N LEU A 470 5.81 2.53 -12.98
CA LEU A 470 4.69 1.93 -12.26
C LEU A 470 4.94 0.44 -11.99
N GLY A 471 5.55 -0.28 -12.94
CA GLY A 471 5.95 -1.67 -12.75
C GLY A 471 6.94 -1.82 -11.61
N PHE A 472 7.96 -0.96 -11.54
CA PHE A 472 8.89 -0.94 -10.40
C PHE A 472 8.17 -0.61 -9.08
N ALA A 473 7.28 0.38 -9.06
CA ALA A 473 6.53 0.72 -7.83
C ALA A 473 5.67 -0.45 -7.33
N ILE A 474 5.00 -1.18 -8.22
CA ILE A 474 4.19 -2.36 -7.89
C ILE A 474 5.09 -3.51 -7.42
N PHE A 475 6.14 -3.82 -8.17
CA PHE A 475 7.12 -4.85 -7.82
C PHE A 475 7.69 -4.57 -6.43
N TRP A 476 8.19 -3.36 -6.22
CA TRP A 476 8.88 -2.99 -5.00
C TRP A 476 7.94 -3.05 -3.80
N THR A 477 6.75 -2.42 -3.88
CA THR A 477 5.77 -2.45 -2.78
C THR A 477 5.35 -3.87 -2.39
N ALA A 478 5.27 -4.79 -3.36
CA ALA A 478 4.94 -6.20 -3.13
C ALA A 478 6.12 -6.99 -2.53
N PHE A 479 7.31 -6.81 -3.11
CA PHE A 479 8.55 -7.43 -2.65
C PHE A 479 8.91 -7.00 -1.21
N SER A 480 8.88 -5.70 -0.94
CA SER A 480 9.18 -5.14 0.38
C SER A 480 8.16 -5.59 1.42
N TRP A 481 6.86 -5.55 1.11
CA TRP A 481 5.84 -6.03 2.04
C TRP A 481 6.04 -7.50 2.39
N PHE A 482 6.23 -8.36 1.39
CA PHE A 482 6.45 -9.78 1.62
C PHE A 482 7.74 -10.02 2.41
N GLY A 483 8.87 -9.46 1.99
CA GLY A 483 10.16 -9.62 2.66
C GLY A 483 10.13 -9.17 4.13
N LEU A 484 9.53 -8.01 4.40
CA LEU A 484 9.37 -7.49 5.76
C LEU A 484 8.42 -8.34 6.61
N SER A 485 7.33 -8.84 6.02
CA SER A 485 6.41 -9.72 6.73
C SER A 485 7.08 -11.06 7.11
N VAL A 486 7.87 -11.66 6.22
CA VAL A 486 8.64 -12.88 6.51
C VAL A 486 9.69 -12.63 7.60
N ALA A 487 10.43 -11.52 7.52
CA ALA A 487 11.34 -11.12 8.59
C ALA A 487 10.60 -10.97 9.93
N GLY A 488 9.39 -10.40 9.91
CA GLY A 488 8.51 -10.32 11.07
C GLY A 488 8.08 -11.68 11.60
N LEU A 489 7.73 -12.63 10.73
CA LEU A 489 7.37 -13.99 11.14
C LEU A 489 8.54 -14.68 11.85
N VAL A 490 9.76 -14.54 11.33
CA VAL A 490 10.98 -15.07 11.97
C VAL A 490 11.22 -14.41 13.31
N TYR A 491 11.08 -13.09 13.39
CA TYR A 491 11.23 -12.32 14.62
C TYR A 491 10.24 -12.78 15.70
N TRP A 492 8.94 -12.77 15.41
CA TRP A 492 7.90 -13.14 16.37
C TRP A 492 7.95 -14.61 16.78
N ARG A 493 8.36 -15.51 15.87
CA ARG A 493 8.56 -16.92 16.21
C ARG A 493 9.68 -17.11 17.23
N ARG A 494 10.79 -16.37 17.10
CA ARG A 494 11.92 -16.41 18.04
C ARG A 494 11.60 -15.72 19.36
N VAL A 495 10.94 -14.56 19.33
CA VAL A 495 10.56 -13.82 20.54
C VAL A 495 9.46 -14.54 21.31
N GLY A 496 8.47 -15.10 20.62
CA GLY A 496 7.39 -15.88 21.22
C GLY A 496 7.89 -17.13 21.97
N THR A 497 8.92 -17.80 21.46
CA THR A 497 9.58 -18.91 22.19
C THR A 497 10.31 -18.46 23.46
N HIS A 498 10.73 -17.19 23.56
CA HIS A 498 11.42 -16.66 24.74
C HIS A 498 10.46 -16.09 25.80
N HIS A 499 9.36 -15.44 25.41
CA HIS A 499 8.41 -14.90 26.38
C HIS A 499 7.54 -15.97 27.03
N VAL A 500 7.10 -16.98 26.27
CA VAL A 500 6.29 -18.08 26.81
C VAL A 500 7.13 -18.98 27.73
N SER A 501 8.40 -19.24 27.41
CA SER A 501 9.27 -20.04 28.26
C SER A 501 9.57 -19.34 29.58
N VAL A 502 10.01 -18.07 29.57
CA VAL A 502 10.40 -17.39 30.81
C VAL A 502 9.19 -17.17 31.75
N GLU A 503 8.05 -16.72 31.23
CA GLU A 503 6.90 -16.39 32.09
C GLU A 503 6.15 -17.63 32.59
N GLN A 504 5.98 -18.67 31.75
CA GLN A 504 5.36 -19.93 32.20
C GLN A 504 6.29 -20.74 33.10
N GLU A 505 7.59 -20.79 32.81
CA GLU A 505 8.56 -21.50 33.64
C GLU A 505 8.70 -20.84 35.02
N GLU A 506 8.70 -19.50 35.10
CA GLU A 506 8.76 -18.80 36.37
C GLU A 506 7.47 -18.98 37.21
N VAL A 507 6.29 -19.00 36.56
CA VAL A 507 5.00 -19.27 37.21
C VAL A 507 4.90 -20.71 37.68
N VAL A 508 5.27 -21.69 36.85
CA VAL A 508 5.27 -23.13 37.19
C VAL A 508 6.26 -23.40 38.31
N THR A 509 7.46 -22.84 38.25
CA THR A 509 8.50 -23.00 39.28
C THR A 509 8.08 -22.38 40.60
N LYS A 510 7.44 -21.19 40.58
CA LYS A 510 6.83 -20.59 41.78
C LYS A 510 5.69 -21.43 42.34
N HIS A 511 4.89 -22.09 41.49
CA HIS A 511 3.79 -22.93 41.94
C HIS A 511 4.27 -24.26 42.56
N ILE A 512 5.31 -24.87 41.98
CA ILE A 512 5.96 -26.08 42.51
C ILE A 512 6.64 -25.78 43.85
N LYS A 513 7.40 -24.68 43.97
CA LYS A 513 7.99 -24.24 45.25
C LYS A 513 6.94 -24.03 46.35
N ARG A 514 5.76 -23.48 46.02
CA ARG A 514 4.66 -23.31 46.98
C ARG A 514 4.01 -24.63 47.39
N LYS A 515 3.86 -25.59 46.48
CA LYS A 515 3.38 -26.94 46.83
C LYS A 515 4.34 -27.65 47.78
N LEU A 516 5.65 -27.54 47.53
CA LEU A 516 6.69 -28.09 48.41
C LEU A 516 6.69 -27.41 49.78
N GLN A 517 6.62 -26.07 49.85
CA GLN A 517 6.55 -25.33 51.11
C GLN A 517 5.28 -25.60 51.91
N ARG A 518 4.13 -25.84 51.25
CA ARG A 518 2.90 -26.27 51.94
C ARG A 518 3.01 -27.69 52.47
N LYS A 519 3.64 -28.61 51.72
CA LYS A 519 3.89 -29.99 52.18
C LYS A 519 4.81 -30.02 53.40
N HIS A 520 5.79 -29.12 53.48
CA HIS A 520 6.73 -29.00 54.60
C HIS A 520 6.18 -28.26 55.83
N LYS A 521 5.00 -27.63 55.74
CA LYS A 521 4.30 -27.02 56.89
C LYS A 521 3.19 -27.91 57.46
N LEU A 522 2.87 -29.00 56.78
CA LEU A 522 1.84 -29.97 57.16
C LEU A 522 2.43 -31.29 57.69
N LEU A 523 3.76 -31.41 57.64
CA LEU A 523 4.59 -32.35 58.40
C LEU A 523 5.27 -31.52 59.50
#